data_AF-A0A2S8AGY5-F1
#
_entry.id   AF-A0A2S8AGY5-F1
#
_cell.length_a   1.000
_cell.length_b   1.000
_cell.length_c   1.000
_cell.angle_alpha   90.00
_cell.angle_beta   90.00
_cell.angle_gamma   90.00
#
_symmetry.space_group_name_H-M   'P 1'
#
loop_
_entity.id
_entity.type
_entity.pdbx_description
1 polymer ?
#
loop_
_entity_poly.entity_id
_entity_poly.type
_entity_poly.pdbx_seq_one_letter_code
_entity_poly.pdbx_strand_id
1 'polypeptide(L)'
;MSEDEEIFGKRPKEYFKVTEKKSLAFKISCLYMGFMAFIPLFLAILGFKRIYFPGAPTWFFIINLLLGLMMMIGAIGAYNFKKRGLYLFVSTLIVDILFHLSLGFQELDAIHGLYLFIGLALVPIVPRWKYFN
;
A
#
# COMPACT_ATOMS: atom_id res chain seq x y z
N MET A 1 -45.33 -9.98 15.54
CA MET A 1 -44.90 -9.25 14.34
C MET A 1 -44.76 -7.80 14.74
N SER A 2 -43.56 -7.22 14.65
CA SER A 2 -43.36 -5.80 14.90
C SER A 2 -43.92 -5.00 13.72
N GLU A 3 -44.59 -3.87 13.99
CA GLU A 3 -45.21 -2.97 12.99
C GLU A 3 -44.25 -2.58 11.83
N ASP A 4 -42.94 -2.62 12.07
CA ASP A 4 -41.89 -2.37 11.06
C ASP A 4 -41.82 -3.41 9.93
N GLU A 5 -42.29 -4.65 10.13
CA GLU A 5 -42.27 -5.70 9.11
C GLU A 5 -43.43 -5.58 8.10
N GLU A 6 -44.51 -4.90 8.48
CA GLU A 6 -45.73 -4.77 7.67
C GLU A 6 -45.58 -3.68 6.59
N ILE A 7 -44.84 -2.61 6.90
CA ILE A 7 -44.64 -1.46 6.00
C ILE A 7 -43.59 -1.75 4.92
N PHE A 8 -42.56 -2.55 5.22
CA PHE A 8 -41.39 -2.70 4.35
C PHE A 8 -41.25 -4.06 3.67
N GLY A 9 -42.19 -4.99 3.91
CA GLY A 9 -42.08 -6.37 3.46
C GLY A 9 -40.79 -7.05 3.94
N LYS A 10 -40.60 -8.34 3.61
CA LYS A 10 -39.30 -9.00 3.80
C LYS A 10 -38.27 -8.32 2.91
N ARG A 11 -37.61 -7.25 3.38
CA ARG A 11 -36.48 -6.64 2.67
C ARG A 11 -35.50 -7.77 2.33
N PRO A 12 -35.26 -8.08 1.03
CA PRO A 12 -34.37 -9.18 0.71
C PRO A 12 -33.00 -8.80 1.27
N LYS A 13 -32.53 -9.56 2.27
CA LYS A 13 -31.20 -9.38 2.87
C LYS A 13 -30.07 -9.47 1.83
N GLU A 14 -30.40 -9.84 0.60
CA GLU A 14 -29.52 -10.05 -0.53
C GLU A 14 -29.17 -8.78 -1.32
N TYR A 15 -29.93 -7.67 -1.21
CA TYR A 15 -29.59 -6.42 -1.91
C TYR A 15 -28.24 -5.82 -1.48
N PHE A 16 -27.75 -6.18 -0.30
CA PHE A 16 -26.47 -5.73 0.24
C PHE A 16 -25.38 -6.83 0.27
N LYS A 17 -25.52 -7.91 -0.50
CA LYS A 17 -24.37 -8.77 -0.82
C LYS A 17 -23.47 -8.02 -1.80
N VAL A 18 -22.76 -7.03 -1.28
CA VAL A 18 -21.76 -6.29 -2.06
C VAL A 18 -20.65 -7.29 -2.38
N THR A 19 -20.65 -7.80 -3.60
CA THR A 19 -19.70 -8.79 -4.09
C THR A 19 -18.26 -8.28 -3.96
N GLU A 20 -17.31 -9.20 -3.70
CA GLU A 20 -15.85 -8.93 -3.61
C GLU A 20 -15.22 -8.40 -4.91
N LYS A 21 -16.00 -7.89 -5.87
CA LYS A 21 -15.47 -7.39 -7.14
C LYS A 21 -14.55 -6.21 -6.87
N LYS A 22 -13.24 -6.44 -6.99
CA LYS A 22 -12.17 -5.44 -6.98
C LYS A 22 -12.49 -4.39 -8.04
N SER A 23 -12.83 -3.16 -7.64
CA SER A 23 -13.08 -2.07 -8.59
C SER A 23 -11.81 -1.77 -9.37
N LEU A 24 -11.98 -1.17 -10.55
CA LEU A 24 -10.86 -0.65 -11.33
C LEU A 24 -9.97 0.27 -10.47
N ALA A 25 -10.59 1.20 -9.73
CA ALA A 25 -9.87 2.08 -8.81
C ALA A 25 -9.04 1.30 -7.79
N PHE A 26 -9.59 0.27 -7.15
CA PHE A 26 -8.84 -0.58 -6.20
C PHE A 26 -7.66 -1.30 -6.86
N LYS A 27 -7.86 -1.84 -8.08
CA LYS A 27 -6.77 -2.50 -8.81
C LYS A 27 -5.65 -1.51 -9.15
N ILE A 28 -6.02 -0.30 -9.59
CA ILE A 28 -5.06 0.78 -9.89
C ILE A 28 -4.32 1.19 -8.61
N SER A 29 -5.01 1.32 -7.48
CA SER A 29 -4.41 1.57 -6.17
C SER A 29 -3.37 0.51 -5.79
N CYS A 30 -3.71 -0.77 -5.90
CA CYS A 30 -2.77 -1.86 -5.60
C CYS A 30 -1.60 -1.92 -6.57
N LEU A 31 -1.83 -1.62 -7.87
CA LEU A 31 -0.77 -1.52 -8.86
C LEU A 31 0.19 -0.37 -8.51
N TYR A 32 -0.35 0.78 -8.11
CA TYR A 32 0.44 1.92 -7.66
C TYR A 32 1.26 1.60 -6.39
N MET A 33 0.67 0.89 -5.42
CA MET A 33 1.41 0.38 -4.26
C MET A 33 2.59 -0.52 -4.67
N GLY A 34 2.37 -1.41 -5.63
CA GLY A 34 3.43 -2.26 -6.19
C GLY A 34 4.52 -1.46 -6.89
N PHE A 35 4.16 -0.42 -7.64
CA PHE A 35 5.10 0.51 -8.27
C PHE A 35 5.96 1.23 -7.22
N MET A 36 5.33 1.75 -6.16
CA MET A 36 6.02 2.42 -5.05
C MET A 36 7.02 1.49 -4.35
N ALA A 37 6.67 0.22 -4.16
CA ALA A 37 7.59 -0.79 -3.62
C ALA A 37 8.81 -1.04 -4.52
N PHE A 38 8.69 -0.80 -5.83
CA PHE A 38 9.76 -1.01 -6.80
C PHE A 38 10.86 0.06 -6.71
N ILE A 39 10.55 1.26 -6.23
CA ILE A 39 11.50 2.38 -6.11
C ILE A 39 12.69 2.00 -5.20
N PRO A 40 12.49 1.62 -3.92
CA PRO A 40 13.61 1.23 -3.05
C PRO A 40 14.32 -0.05 -3.52
N LEU A 41 13.62 -0.99 -4.17
CA LEU A 41 14.24 -2.16 -4.81
C LEU A 41 15.21 -1.74 -5.91
N PHE A 42 14.79 -0.81 -6.77
CA PHE A 42 15.59 -0.33 -7.88
C PHE A 42 16.80 0.47 -7.39
N LEU A 43 16.60 1.36 -6.40
CA LEU A 43 17.69 2.09 -5.73
C LEU A 43 18.72 1.13 -5.12
N ALA A 44 18.28 0.06 -4.46
CA ALA A 44 19.19 -0.95 -3.93
C ALA A 44 20.02 -1.61 -5.04
N ILE A 45 19.39 -2.05 -6.14
CA ILE A 45 20.08 -2.71 -7.27
C ILE A 45 21.12 -1.78 -7.91
N LEU A 46 20.75 -0.53 -8.19
CA LEU A 46 21.67 0.47 -8.75
C LEU A 46 22.81 0.80 -7.78
N GLY A 47 22.51 0.82 -6.48
CA GLY A 47 23.46 1.01 -5.41
C GLY A 47 24.49 -0.11 -5.30
N PHE A 48 24.06 -1.37 -5.35
CA PHE A 48 24.97 -2.52 -5.38
C PHE A 48 25.90 -2.51 -6.60
N LYS A 49 25.41 -2.00 -7.74
CA LYS A 49 26.21 -1.81 -8.96
C LYS A 49 27.12 -0.56 -8.89
N ARG A 50 27.08 0.20 -7.79
CA ARG A 50 27.77 1.49 -7.59
C ARG A 50 27.47 2.53 -8.68
N ILE A 51 26.34 2.39 -9.37
CA ILE A 51 25.88 3.35 -10.38
C ILE A 51 25.35 4.61 -9.69
N TYR A 52 24.67 4.42 -8.55
CA TYR A 52 24.10 5.48 -7.73
C TYR A 52 24.70 5.38 -6.31
N PHE A 53 25.04 6.53 -5.71
CA PHE A 53 25.67 6.63 -4.39
C PHE A 53 26.93 5.73 -4.19
N PRO A 54 28.01 5.90 -4.98
CA PRO A 54 29.19 5.03 -4.91
C PRO A 54 29.93 5.05 -3.57
N GLY A 55 29.74 6.11 -2.77
CA GLY A 55 30.30 6.24 -1.41
C GLY A 55 29.40 5.70 -0.30
N ALA A 56 28.18 5.26 -0.60
CA ALA A 56 27.27 4.76 0.41
C ALA A 56 27.68 3.35 0.87
N PRO A 57 27.57 3.06 2.18
CA PRO A 57 27.93 1.77 2.72
C PRO A 57 26.95 0.69 2.28
N THR A 58 27.42 -0.54 2.11
CA THR A 58 26.60 -1.66 1.58
C THR A 58 25.33 -1.93 2.39
N TRP A 59 25.35 -1.67 3.70
CA TRP A 59 24.19 -1.85 4.56
C TRP A 59 23.01 -0.94 4.15
N PHE A 60 23.27 0.26 3.59
CA PHE A 60 22.23 1.18 3.13
C PHE A 60 21.39 0.55 2.00
N PHE A 61 22.05 -0.13 1.06
CA PHE A 61 21.38 -0.81 -0.05
C PHE A 61 20.65 -2.08 0.41
N ILE A 62 21.19 -2.79 1.40
CA ILE A 62 20.51 -3.95 2.00
C ILE A 62 19.19 -3.52 2.66
N ILE A 63 19.19 -2.41 3.40
CA ILE A 63 17.97 -1.89 4.04
C ILE A 63 16.94 -1.49 2.98
N ASN A 64 17.34 -0.75 1.94
CA ASN A 64 16.45 -0.40 0.82
C ASN A 64 15.83 -1.64 0.15
N LEU A 65 16.64 -2.68 -0.08
CA LEU A 65 16.16 -3.94 -0.65
C LEU A 65 15.10 -4.58 0.26
N LEU A 66 15.34 -4.64 1.57
CA LEU A 66 14.42 -5.21 2.55
C LEU A 66 13.11 -4.44 2.63
N LEU A 67 13.18 -3.11 2.70
CA LEU A 67 12.01 -2.23 2.73
C LEU A 67 11.17 -2.40 1.46
N GLY A 68 11.80 -2.42 0.29
CA GLY A 68 11.12 -2.66 -0.97
C GLY A 68 10.43 -4.03 -1.05
N LEU A 69 11.09 -5.10 -0.58
CA LEU A 69 10.47 -6.42 -0.51
C LEU A 69 9.27 -6.45 0.46
N MET A 70 9.40 -5.83 1.63
CA MET A 70 8.30 -5.73 2.60
C MET A 70 7.11 -4.93 2.05
N MET A 71 7.37 -3.82 1.36
CA MET A 71 6.32 -3.07 0.65
C MET A 71 5.67 -3.92 -0.44
N MET A 72 6.44 -4.69 -1.22
CA MET A 72 5.88 -5.56 -2.26
C MET A 72 4.96 -6.64 -1.66
N ILE A 73 5.39 -7.28 -0.57
CA ILE A 73 4.58 -8.25 0.17
C ILE A 73 3.31 -7.58 0.72
N GLY A 74 3.44 -6.36 1.25
CA GLY A 74 2.31 -5.56 1.74
C GLY A 74 1.29 -5.26 0.64
N ALA A 75 1.74 -4.85 -0.54
CA ALA A 75 0.90 -4.58 -1.70
C ALA A 75 0.15 -5.83 -2.19
N ILE A 76 0.83 -6.97 -2.28
CA ILE A 76 0.21 -8.27 -2.63
C ILE A 76 -0.82 -8.68 -1.58
N GLY A 77 -0.51 -8.47 -0.29
CA GLY A 77 -1.45 -8.71 0.80
C GLY A 77 -2.68 -7.81 0.71
N ALA A 78 -2.50 -6.52 0.43
CA ALA A 78 -3.59 -5.57 0.24
C ALA A 78 -4.47 -5.94 -0.96
N TYR A 79 -3.86 -6.35 -2.09
CA TYR A 79 -4.61 -6.83 -3.26
C TYR A 79 -5.49 -8.05 -2.94
N ASN A 80 -5.06 -8.90 -2.01
CA ASN A 80 -5.79 -10.08 -1.55
C ASN A 80 -6.72 -9.79 -0.35
N PHE A 81 -7.04 -8.52 -0.10
CA PHE A 81 -7.90 -8.09 1.01
C PHE A 81 -7.41 -8.60 2.39
N LYS A 82 -6.09 -8.64 2.63
CA LYS A 82 -5.54 -8.96 3.96
C LYS A 82 -5.19 -7.68 4.70
N LYS A 83 -5.79 -7.42 5.88
CA LYS A 83 -5.52 -6.19 6.67
C LYS A 83 -4.03 -6.06 6.99
N ARG A 84 -3.42 -7.18 7.36
CA ARG A 84 -1.99 -7.28 7.67
C ARG A 84 -1.10 -6.81 6.52
N GLY A 85 -1.51 -7.04 5.27
CA GLY A 85 -0.75 -6.60 4.10
C GLY A 85 -0.76 -5.07 3.96
N LEU A 86 -1.92 -4.45 4.14
CA LEU A 86 -2.02 -3.00 4.11
C LEU A 86 -1.24 -2.34 5.27
N TYR A 87 -1.38 -2.87 6.49
CA TYR A 87 -0.61 -2.35 7.63
C TYR A 87 0.90 -2.49 7.42
N LEU A 88 1.36 -3.64 6.93
CA LEU A 88 2.75 -3.85 6.57
C LEU A 88 3.22 -2.82 5.53
N PHE A 89 2.42 -2.56 4.49
CA PHE A 89 2.77 -1.57 3.47
C PHE A 89 2.93 -0.18 4.09
N VAL A 90 1.92 0.28 4.84
CA VAL A 90 1.90 1.61 5.45
C VAL A 90 3.06 1.79 6.42
N SER A 91 3.28 0.82 7.31
CA SER A 91 4.37 0.90 8.28
C SER A 91 5.73 0.91 7.59
N THR A 92 5.91 0.08 6.55
CA THR A 92 7.19 0.02 5.82
C THR A 92 7.44 1.30 5.05
N LEU A 93 6.42 1.88 4.41
CA LEU A 93 6.53 3.17 3.73
C LEU A 93 6.93 4.30 4.69
N ILE A 94 6.34 4.34 5.89
CA ILE A 94 6.70 5.34 6.90
C ILE A 94 8.16 5.14 7.35
N VAL A 95 8.57 3.91 7.62
CA VAL A 95 9.97 3.60 8.00
C VAL A 95 10.93 3.98 6.88
N ASP A 96 10.58 3.71 5.63
CA ASP A 96 11.39 4.06 4.46
C ASP A 96 11.59 5.57 4.32
N ILE A 97 10.52 6.36 4.51
CA ILE A 97 10.61 7.82 4.49
C ILE A 97 11.48 8.33 5.63
N LEU A 98 11.27 7.85 6.86
CA LEU A 98 12.07 8.26 8.02
C LEU A 98 13.55 7.88 7.85
N PHE A 99 13.82 6.71 7.26
CA PHE A 99 15.16 6.25 6.95
C PHE A 99 15.87 7.19 5.98
N HIS A 100 15.25 7.55 4.86
CA HIS A 100 15.84 8.47 3.89
C HIS A 100 16.01 9.88 4.46
N LEU A 101 15.03 10.38 5.22
CA LEU A 101 15.14 11.67 5.91
C LEU A 101 16.31 11.70 6.91
N SER A 102 16.53 10.62 7.66
CA SER A 102 17.62 10.54 8.64
C SER A 102 19.01 10.63 8.02
N LEU A 103 19.14 10.30 6.74
CA LEU A 103 20.38 10.33 5.99
C LEU A 103 20.60 11.67 5.26
N GLY A 104 19.70 12.64 5.47
CA GLY A 104 19.75 13.92 4.79
C GLY A 104 19.33 13.86 3.31
N PHE A 105 18.86 12.70 2.84
CA PHE A 105 18.24 12.58 1.52
C PHE A 105 16.85 13.23 1.60
N GLN A 106 16.79 14.53 1.29
CA GLN A 106 15.54 15.24 1.06
C GLN A 106 15.01 14.86 -0.32
N GLU A 107 14.64 13.59 -0.47
CA GLU A 107 13.94 13.12 -1.67
C GLU A 107 12.53 13.69 -1.59
N LEU A 108 12.32 14.85 -2.22
CA LEU A 108 10.99 15.42 -2.45
C LEU A 108 10.02 14.32 -2.96
N ASP A 109 10.56 13.36 -3.71
CA ASP A 109 9.92 12.17 -4.25
C ASP A 109 9.33 11.23 -3.19
N ALA A 110 9.96 11.06 -2.02
CA ALA A 110 9.46 10.18 -0.96
C ALA A 110 8.21 10.76 -0.27
N ILE A 111 8.19 12.09 -0.06
CA ILE A 111 7.04 12.81 0.50
C ILE A 111 5.91 12.88 -0.53
N HIS A 112 6.21 13.14 -1.80
CA HIS A 112 5.22 13.08 -2.89
C HIS A 112 4.62 11.68 -3.03
N GLY A 113 5.46 10.65 -2.89
CA GLY A 113 5.05 9.25 -2.83
C GLY A 113 4.04 8.95 -1.70
N LEU A 114 4.25 9.52 -0.51
CA LEU A 114 3.31 9.41 0.60
C LEU A 114 1.97 10.09 0.30
N TYR A 115 1.99 11.32 -0.24
CA TYR A 115 0.77 12.06 -0.62
C TYR A 115 -0.03 11.33 -1.69
N LEU A 116 0.64 10.82 -2.72
CA LEU A 116 0.02 10.03 -3.77
C LEU A 116 -0.48 8.68 -3.24
N PHE A 117 0.21 8.04 -2.31
CA PHE A 117 -0.28 6.83 -1.65
C PHE A 117 -1.57 7.11 -0.84
N ILE A 118 -1.62 8.21 -0.09
CA ILE A 118 -2.83 8.59 0.67
C ILE A 118 -4.00 8.89 -0.28
N GLY A 119 -3.77 9.70 -1.33
CA GLY A 119 -4.82 10.11 -2.27
C GLY A 119 -5.26 9.01 -3.25
N LEU A 120 -4.32 8.27 -3.84
CA LEU A 120 -4.59 7.29 -4.90
C LEU A 120 -4.76 5.87 -4.39
N ALA A 121 -4.16 5.50 -3.25
CA ALA A 121 -4.26 4.15 -2.72
C ALA A 121 -5.22 4.02 -1.55
N LEU A 122 -5.11 4.86 -0.52
CA LEU A 122 -5.97 4.74 0.66
C LEU A 122 -7.44 5.08 0.37
N VAL A 123 -7.72 6.13 -0.42
CA VAL A 123 -9.11 6.54 -0.74
C VAL A 123 -9.93 5.42 -1.41
N PRO A 124 -9.42 4.65 -2.39
CA PRO A 124 -10.17 3.54 -2.96
C PRO A 124 -10.18 2.26 -2.11
N ILE A 125 -9.23 2.12 -1.17
CA ILE A 125 -9.10 0.96 -0.28
C ILE A 125 -10.04 1.08 0.93
N VAL A 126 -10.18 2.26 1.54
CA VAL A 126 -10.99 2.49 2.75
C VAL A 126 -12.47 2.07 2.60
N PRO A 127 -13.19 2.38 1.50
CA PRO A 127 -14.56 1.93 1.29
C PRO A 127 -14.73 0.40 1.23
N ARG A 128 -13.62 -0.32 1.02
CA ARG A 128 -13.56 -1.78 0.92
C ARG A 128 -13.08 -2.45 2.19
N TRP A 129 -12.88 -1.71 3.28
CA TRP A 129 -12.35 -2.25 4.54
C TRP A 129 -13.13 -3.45 5.08
N LYS A 130 -14.44 -3.52 4.83
CA LYS A 130 -15.31 -4.64 5.22
C LYS A 130 -14.94 -5.98 4.59
N TYR A 131 -14.23 -5.96 3.46
CA TYR A 131 -13.72 -7.18 2.80
C TYR A 131 -12.38 -7.62 3.34
N PHE A 132 -11.70 -6.74 4.07
CA PHE A 132 -10.39 -7.08 4.58
C PHE A 132 -10.53 -7.99 5.81
N ASN A 133 -9.88 -9.15 5.77
CA ASN A 133 -9.77 -10.07 6.90
C ASN A 133 -8.42 -9.88 7.63
#